data_AF-A0A0K1EPV6-F1
#
_entry.id   AF-A0A0K1EPV6-F1
#
_cell.length_a   1.000
_cell.length_b   1.000
_cell.length_c   1.000
_cell.angle_alpha   90.00
_cell.angle_beta   90.00
_cell.angle_gamma   90.00
#
_symmetry.space_group_name_H-M   'P 1'
#
loop_
_entity.id
_entity.type
_entity.pdbx_description
1 polymer ?
#
loop_
_entity_poly.entity_id
_entity_poly.type
_entity_poly.pdbx_seq_one_letter_code
_entity_poly.pdbx_strand_id
1 'polypeptide(L)'
;MLRIRREQHDALGDKDFLDRLEVLVAEALFHRKVSAAERARLPLRAMCEHGVGVARGYGLETERDLTVFVLNMITINPEFHRQPHIHDILRDPSLSPPDRREKLLMDVSDEAWDEAARMTDADRYWTRVLSPEA
;
A
#
# COMPACT_ATOMS: atom_id res chain seq x y z
N MET A 1 -35.41 11.69 3.24
CA MET A 1 -34.69 10.80 2.30
C MET A 1 -33.34 11.43 2.02
N LEU A 2 -32.25 10.93 2.62
CA LEU A 2 -30.92 11.53 2.49
C LEU A 2 -30.40 11.31 1.06
N ARG A 3 -30.27 12.38 0.29
CA ARG A 3 -29.77 12.36 -1.09
C ARG A 3 -28.25 12.57 -1.07
N ILE A 4 -27.52 11.53 -0.67
CA ILE A 4 -26.05 11.55 -0.70
C ILE A 4 -25.62 11.58 -2.17
N ARG A 5 -24.88 12.63 -2.56
CA ARG A 5 -24.34 12.76 -3.93
C ARG A 5 -23.19 11.76 -4.09
N ARG A 6 -23.00 11.23 -5.31
CA ARG A 6 -21.97 10.20 -5.62
C ARG A 6 -20.57 10.58 -5.10
N GLU A 7 -20.19 11.85 -5.26
CA GLU A 7 -18.93 12.40 -4.72
C GLU A 7 -18.82 12.32 -3.19
N GLN A 8 -19.92 12.51 -2.47
CA GLN A 8 -19.93 12.40 -1.01
C GLN A 8 -19.85 10.94 -0.56
N HIS A 9 -20.44 10.02 -1.32
CA HIS A 9 -20.35 8.58 -1.07
C HIS A 9 -18.92 8.06 -1.32
N ASP A 10 -18.30 8.48 -2.41
CA ASP A 10 -16.93 8.08 -2.76
C ASP A 10 -15.92 8.65 -1.76
N ALA A 11 -16.09 9.91 -1.34
CA ALA A 11 -15.24 10.51 -0.29
C ALA A 11 -15.41 9.88 1.09
N LEU A 12 -16.64 9.46 1.45
CA LEU A 12 -16.90 8.71 2.69
C LEU A 12 -16.28 7.31 2.62
N GLY A 13 -16.40 6.64 1.48
CA GLY A 13 -15.79 5.33 1.23
C GLY A 13 -14.26 5.35 1.33
N ASP A 14 -13.61 6.34 0.71
CA ASP A 14 -12.15 6.49 0.76
C ASP A 14 -11.65 6.75 2.18
N LYS A 15 -12.39 7.54 2.98
CA LYS A 15 -12.05 7.78 4.38
C LYS A 15 -12.16 6.51 5.21
N ASP A 16 -13.28 5.80 5.12
CA ASP A 16 -13.52 4.56 5.88
C ASP A 16 -12.52 3.46 5.50
N PHE A 17 -12.16 3.38 4.21
CA PHE A 17 -11.12 2.48 3.73
C PHE A 17 -9.76 2.80 4.37
N LEU A 18 -9.31 4.06 4.31
CA LEU A 18 -8.04 4.47 4.90
C LEU A 18 -8.01 4.26 6.42
N ASP A 19 -9.12 4.48 7.13
CA ASP A 19 -9.23 4.20 8.56
C ASP A 19 -9.00 2.70 8.86
N ARG A 20 -9.57 1.80 8.05
CA ARG A 20 -9.34 0.35 8.17
C ARG A 20 -7.90 -0.02 7.80
N LEU A 21 -7.36 0.59 6.75
CA LEU A 21 -6.01 0.31 6.27
C LEU A 21 -4.95 0.70 7.31
N GLU A 22 -5.10 1.84 7.99
CA GLU A 22 -4.20 2.23 9.08
C GLU A 22 -4.15 1.18 10.20
N VAL A 23 -5.31 0.58 10.54
CA VAL A 23 -5.36 -0.48 11.55
C VAL A 23 -4.57 -1.69 11.07
N LEU A 24 -4.80 -2.14 9.83
CA LEU A 24 -4.09 -3.29 9.27
C LEU A 24 -2.58 -3.06 9.19
N VAL A 25 -2.16 -1.87 8.75
CA VAL A 25 -0.75 -1.49 8.67
C VAL A 25 -0.11 -1.47 10.06
N ALA A 26 -0.77 -0.88 11.06
CA ALA A 26 -0.24 -0.87 12.42
C ALA A 26 -0.09 -2.30 12.96
N GLU A 27 -1.11 -3.14 12.78
CA GLU A 27 -1.05 -4.51 13.27
C GLU A 27 0.01 -5.36 12.55
N ALA A 28 0.24 -5.10 11.25
CA ALA A 28 1.29 -5.73 10.48
C ALA A 28 2.70 -5.31 10.94
N LEU A 29 2.92 -4.02 11.24
CA LEU A 29 4.21 -3.51 11.71
C LEU A 29 4.59 -3.98 13.11
N PHE A 30 3.62 -4.00 14.03
CA PHE A 30 3.88 -4.32 15.43
C PHE A 30 3.62 -5.80 15.78
N HIS A 31 3.07 -6.58 14.84
CA HIS A 31 2.65 -7.97 15.05
C HIS A 31 1.72 -8.15 16.27
N ARG A 32 0.93 -7.12 16.59
CA ARG A 32 -0.04 -7.11 17.69
C ARG A 32 -1.12 -6.07 17.43
N LYS A 33 -2.22 -6.17 18.18
CA LYS A 33 -3.21 -5.08 18.23
C LYS A 33 -2.56 -3.81 18.75
N VAL A 34 -2.79 -2.71 18.03
CA VAL A 34 -2.29 -1.38 18.37
C VAL A 34 -3.48 -0.50 18.74
N SER A 35 -3.42 0.17 19.89
CA SER A 35 -4.51 1.05 20.33
C SER A 35 -4.63 2.30 19.44
N ALA A 36 -5.80 2.95 19.44
CA ALA A 36 -5.99 4.20 18.71
C ALA A 36 -5.01 5.30 19.13
N ALA A 37 -4.68 5.38 20.43
CA ALA A 37 -3.73 6.37 20.96
C ALA A 37 -2.28 6.11 20.52
N GLU A 38 -1.88 4.85 20.35
CA GLU A 38 -0.58 4.50 19.78
C GLU A 38 -0.53 4.83 18.29
N ARG A 39 -1.58 4.47 17.52
CA ARG A 39 -1.64 4.77 16.08
C ARG A 39 -1.61 6.26 15.79
N ALA A 40 -2.27 7.08 16.59
CA ALA A 40 -2.30 8.54 16.42
C ALA A 40 -0.92 9.22 16.54
N ARG A 41 0.08 8.53 17.11
CA ARG A 41 1.46 9.03 17.20
C ARG A 41 2.33 8.65 16.01
N LEU A 42 1.80 7.84 15.09
CA LEU A 42 2.50 7.32 13.93
C LEU A 42 1.95 7.99 12.67
N PRO A 43 2.79 8.20 11.64
CA PRO A 43 2.38 8.85 10.39
C PRO A 43 1.60 7.91 9.45
N LEU A 44 0.77 7.00 10.00
CA LEU A 44 0.14 5.91 9.24
C LEU A 44 -0.78 6.42 8.13
N ARG A 45 -1.55 7.51 8.36
CA ARG A 45 -2.42 8.10 7.33
C ARG A 45 -1.62 8.45 6.09
N ALA A 46 -0.56 9.23 6.25
CA ALA A 46 0.27 9.71 5.15
C ALA A 46 0.99 8.55 4.44
N MET A 47 1.45 7.54 5.18
CA MET A 47 2.02 6.32 4.57
C MET A 47 0.98 5.56 3.73
N CYS A 48 -0.25 5.41 4.24
CA CYS A 48 -1.33 4.74 3.54
C CYS A 48 -1.76 5.52 2.29
N GLU A 49 -1.95 6.84 2.40
CA GLU A 49 -2.30 7.72 1.27
C GLU A 49 -1.24 7.67 0.17
N HIS A 50 0.03 7.76 0.55
CA HIS A 50 1.15 7.63 -0.38
C HIS A 50 1.14 6.27 -1.08
N GLY A 51 1.04 5.18 -0.32
CA GLY A 51 1.04 3.84 -0.89
C GLY A 51 -0.16 3.57 -1.79
N VAL A 52 -1.35 4.08 -1.44
CA VAL A 52 -2.54 4.05 -2.31
C VAL A 52 -2.29 4.82 -3.60
N GLY A 53 -1.64 5.99 -3.52
CA GLY A 53 -1.25 6.77 -4.70
C GLY A 53 -0.32 5.99 -5.63
N VAL A 54 0.71 5.34 -5.08
CA VAL A 54 1.63 4.49 -5.84
C VAL A 54 0.89 3.30 -6.47
N ALA A 55 0.05 2.61 -5.70
CA ALA A 55 -0.73 1.46 -6.18
C ALA A 55 -1.68 1.83 -7.33
N ARG A 56 -2.37 2.98 -7.22
CA ARG A 56 -3.22 3.53 -8.28
C ARG A 56 -2.42 3.84 -9.55
N GLY A 57 -1.14 4.21 -9.42
CA GLY A 57 -0.21 4.36 -10.55
C GLY A 57 0.00 3.08 -11.37
N TYR A 58 -0.28 1.90 -10.80
CA TYR A 58 -0.29 0.60 -11.47
C TYR A 58 -1.69 0.17 -11.96
N GLY A 59 -2.71 1.02 -11.82
CA GLY A 59 -4.09 0.70 -12.18
C GLY A 59 -4.79 -0.23 -11.18
N LEU A 60 -4.30 -0.30 -9.93
CA LEU A 60 -4.98 -1.01 -8.85
C LEU A 60 -6.08 -0.13 -8.25
N GLU A 61 -7.32 -0.61 -8.26
CA GLU A 61 -8.49 0.20 -7.87
C GLU A 61 -9.30 -0.39 -6.71
N THR A 62 -9.23 -1.70 -6.46
CA THR A 62 -10.02 -2.33 -5.40
C THR A 62 -9.37 -2.15 -4.03
N GLU A 63 -10.16 -2.00 -2.97
CA GLU A 63 -9.65 -1.94 -1.59
C GLU A 63 -8.70 -3.10 -1.27
N ARG A 64 -8.99 -4.30 -1.80
CA ARG A 64 -8.14 -5.49 -1.62
C ARG A 64 -6.78 -5.34 -2.29
N ASP A 65 -6.74 -4.87 -3.54
CA ASP A 65 -5.49 -4.64 -4.27
C ASP A 65 -4.63 -3.58 -3.58
N LEU A 66 -5.27 -2.46 -3.22
CA LEU A 66 -4.63 -1.36 -2.52
C LEU A 66 -4.07 -1.81 -1.17
N THR A 67 -4.84 -2.59 -0.39
CA THR A 67 -4.40 -3.10 0.91
C THR A 67 -3.16 -3.97 0.79
N VAL A 68 -3.16 -4.96 -0.11
CA VAL A 68 -2.02 -5.88 -0.28
C VAL A 68 -0.78 -5.11 -0.73
N PHE A 69 -0.94 -4.19 -1.68
CA PHE A 69 0.17 -3.37 -2.18
C PHE A 69 0.77 -2.49 -1.08
N VAL A 70 -0.06 -1.78 -0.32
CA VAL A 70 0.37 -0.88 0.76
C VAL A 70 1.04 -1.68 1.88
N LEU A 71 0.51 -2.84 2.25
CA LEU A 71 1.15 -3.72 3.23
C LEU A 71 2.56 -4.10 2.76
N ASN A 72 2.73 -4.53 1.50
CA ASN A 72 4.06 -4.85 0.96
C ASN A 72 5.02 -3.65 0.94
N MET A 73 4.55 -2.45 0.60
CA MET A 73 5.39 -1.23 0.69
C MET A 73 5.91 -0.98 2.10
N ILE A 74 5.12 -1.32 3.11
CA ILE A 74 5.43 -0.99 4.51
C ILE A 74 6.21 -2.12 5.19
N THR A 75 5.87 -3.38 4.93
CA THR A 75 6.47 -4.53 5.61
C THR A 75 7.68 -5.12 4.89
N ILE A 76 7.76 -4.98 3.57
CA ILE A 76 8.87 -5.50 2.77
C ILE A 76 9.84 -4.38 2.43
N ASN A 77 9.41 -3.45 1.57
CA ASN A 77 10.22 -2.31 1.17
C ASN A 77 9.35 -1.30 0.41
N PRO A 78 9.48 0.02 0.64
CA PRO A 78 8.65 1.01 -0.04
C PRO A 78 8.86 1.05 -1.56
N GLU A 79 9.97 0.54 -2.08
CA GLU A 79 10.22 0.46 -3.51
C GLU A 79 10.16 -0.97 -4.07
N PHE A 80 9.59 -1.95 -3.35
CA PHE A 80 9.49 -3.35 -3.79
C PHE A 80 8.91 -3.48 -5.22
N HIS A 81 7.95 -2.63 -5.55
CA HIS A 81 7.24 -2.56 -6.83
C HIS A 81 8.13 -2.14 -8.03
N ARG A 82 9.39 -1.76 -7.76
CA ARG A 82 10.41 -1.44 -8.78
C ARG A 82 11.33 -2.63 -9.07
N GLN A 83 11.30 -3.69 -8.27
CA GLN A 83 12.04 -4.90 -8.59
C GLN A 83 11.59 -5.40 -9.97
N PRO A 84 12.49 -5.75 -10.90
CA PRO A 84 12.15 -5.96 -12.30
C PRO A 84 10.98 -6.94 -12.55
N HIS A 85 11.00 -8.11 -11.91
CA HIS A 85 9.97 -9.12 -12.10
C HIS A 85 8.61 -8.69 -11.52
N ILE A 86 8.63 -8.10 -10.32
CA ILE A 86 7.43 -7.54 -9.68
C ILE A 86 6.85 -6.41 -10.54
N HIS A 87 7.71 -5.53 -11.04
CA HIS A 87 7.35 -4.39 -11.88
C HIS A 87 6.66 -4.83 -13.17
N ASP A 88 7.23 -5.85 -13.85
CA ASP A 88 6.71 -6.38 -15.09
C ASP A 88 5.30 -6.97 -14.91
N ILE A 89 5.09 -7.75 -13.84
CA ILE A 89 3.77 -8.29 -13.49
C ILE A 89 2.76 -7.16 -13.23
N LEU A 90 3.15 -6.15 -12.44
CA LEU A 90 2.26 -5.04 -12.09
C LEU A 90 1.86 -4.17 -13.30
N ARG A 91 2.68 -4.14 -14.36
CA ARG A 91 2.44 -3.35 -15.57
C ARG A 91 1.90 -4.15 -16.75
N ASP A 92 1.77 -5.47 -16.61
CA ASP A 92 1.31 -6.31 -17.69
C ASP A 92 -0.14 -5.95 -18.10
N PRO A 93 -0.36 -5.40 -19.32
CA PRO A 93 -1.68 -5.01 -19.78
C PRO A 93 -2.57 -6.21 -20.14
N SER A 94 -2.00 -7.41 -20.27
CA SER A 94 -2.74 -8.64 -20.54
C SER A 94 -3.39 -9.23 -19.28
N LEU A 95 -2.98 -8.78 -18.10
CA LEU A 95 -3.49 -9.24 -16.81
C LEU A 95 -4.49 -8.25 -16.22
N SER A 96 -5.61 -8.76 -15.70
CA SER A 96 -6.51 -7.95 -14.88
C SER A 96 -5.88 -7.67 -13.49
N PRO A 97 -6.31 -6.65 -12.73
CA PRO A 97 -5.74 -6.38 -11.41
C PRO A 97 -5.77 -7.59 -10.45
N PRO A 98 -6.86 -8.39 -10.38
CA PRO A 98 -6.85 -9.65 -9.64
C PRO A 98 -5.80 -10.65 -10.11
N ASP A 99 -5.61 -10.81 -11.42
CA ASP A 99 -4.61 -11.74 -11.98
C ASP A 99 -3.19 -11.28 -11.66
N ARG A 100 -2.93 -9.96 -11.68
CA ARG A 100 -1.64 -9.39 -11.27
C ARG A 100 -1.32 -9.74 -9.82
N ARG A 101 -2.29 -9.58 -8.90
CA ARG A 101 -2.07 -9.98 -7.50
C ARG A 101 -1.78 -11.48 -7.38
N GLU A 102 -2.54 -12.32 -8.08
CA GLU A 102 -2.36 -13.77 -8.00
C GLU A 102 -0.97 -14.17 -8.53
N LYS A 103 -0.56 -13.57 -9.65
CA LYS A 103 0.77 -13.78 -10.24
C LYS A 103 1.89 -13.30 -9.33
N LEU A 104 1.72 -12.16 -8.63
CA LEU A 104 2.69 -11.72 -7.62
C LEU A 104 2.89 -12.74 -6.49
N LEU A 105 1.85 -13.48 -6.12
CA LEU A 105 1.90 -14.49 -5.06
C LEU A 105 2.44 -15.85 -5.53
N MET A 106 2.22 -16.20 -6.80
CA MET A 106 2.52 -17.53 -7.34
C MET A 106 3.82 -17.59 -8.15
N ASP A 107 4.19 -16.50 -8.83
CA ASP A 107 5.25 -16.51 -9.85
C ASP A 107 6.52 -15.78 -9.42
N VAL A 108 6.43 -14.83 -8.48
CA VAL A 108 7.61 -14.10 -8.00
C VAL A 108 8.41 -15.00 -7.07
N SER A 109 9.67 -15.27 -7.42
CA SER A 109 10.53 -16.13 -6.63
C SER A 109 10.94 -15.48 -5.30
N ASP A 110 11.31 -16.29 -4.32
CA ASP A 110 11.80 -15.81 -3.03
C ASP A 110 13.03 -14.91 -3.21
N GLU A 111 13.91 -15.20 -4.17
CA GLU A 111 15.08 -14.36 -4.45
C GLU A 111 14.70 -12.96 -4.94
N ALA A 112 13.62 -12.85 -5.73
CA ALA A 112 13.12 -11.56 -6.19
C ALA A 112 12.49 -10.77 -5.03
N TRP A 113 11.82 -11.44 -4.10
CA TRP A 113 11.33 -10.82 -2.86
C TRP A 113 12.47 -10.37 -1.94
N ASP A 114 13.51 -11.18 -1.80
CA ASP A 114 14.71 -10.85 -1.02
C ASP A 114 15.50 -9.69 -1.63
N GLU A 115 15.56 -9.60 -2.95
CA GLU A 115 16.10 -8.44 -3.66
C GLU A 115 15.26 -7.19 -3.37
N ALA A 116 13.94 -7.30 -3.55
CA ALA A 116 13.00 -6.21 -3.32
C ALA A 116 13.11 -5.65 -1.89
N ALA A 117 13.27 -6.51 -0.88
CA ALA A 117 13.46 -6.14 0.51
C ALA A 117 14.69 -5.23 0.75
N ARG A 118 15.71 -5.32 -0.11
CA ARG A 118 17.01 -4.64 0.04
C ARG A 118 17.21 -3.44 -0.90
N MET A 119 16.21 -3.10 -1.72
CA MET A 119 16.37 -2.09 -2.80
C MET A 119 16.60 -0.66 -2.30
N THR A 120 15.97 -0.25 -1.19
CA THR A 120 16.19 1.06 -0.58
C THR A 120 16.23 0.98 0.93
N ASP A 121 16.85 1.98 1.54
CA ASP A 121 16.67 2.31 2.95
C ASP A 121 15.22 2.80 3.17
N ALA A 122 14.44 2.02 3.90
CA ALA A 122 13.03 2.29 4.16
C ALA A 122 12.84 3.52 5.06
N ASP A 123 13.68 3.69 6.09
CA ASP A 123 13.59 4.82 7.02
C ASP A 123 13.88 6.13 6.29
N ARG A 124 14.90 6.14 5.45
CA ARG A 124 15.24 7.29 4.60
C ARG A 124 14.12 7.60 3.61
N TYR A 125 13.54 6.58 2.99
CA TYR A 125 12.43 6.75 2.06
C TYR A 125 11.23 7.41 2.74
N TRP A 126 10.77 6.84 3.87
CA TRP A 126 9.60 7.34 4.58
C TRP A 126 9.85 8.72 5.19
N THR A 127 11.06 8.99 5.71
CA THR A 127 11.41 10.33 6.19
C THR A 127 11.24 11.38 5.10
N ARG A 128 11.71 11.11 3.87
CA ARG A 128 11.57 12.01 2.72
C ARG A 128 10.11 12.19 2.28
N VAL A 129 9.33 11.11 2.23
CA VAL A 129 7.91 11.18 1.83
C VAL A 129 7.08 11.95 2.85
N LEU A 130 7.36 11.76 4.15
CA LEU A 130 6.61 12.35 5.25
C LEU A 130 7.07 13.76 5.62
N SER A 131 8.28 14.15 5.20
CA SER A 131 8.85 15.49 5.39
C SER A 131 9.17 16.11 4.02
N PRO A 132 8.15 16.57 3.26
CA PRO A 132 8.38 17.13 1.93
C PRO A 132 9.16 18.46 1.92
N GLU A 133 9.44 19.05 3.10
CA GLU A 133 10.28 20.24 3.27
C GLU A 133 11.55 19.89 4.06
N ALA A 134 12.61 19.51 3.35
CA ALA A 134 14.01 19.55 3.80
C ALA A 134 14.92 19.87 2.62
#